data_AF-A0A951CEQ0-F1
#
_entry.id   AF-A0A951CEQ0-F1
#
_cell.length_a   1.000
_cell.length_b   1.000
_cell.length_c   1.000
_cell.angle_alpha   90.00
_cell.angle_beta   90.00
_cell.angle_gamma   90.00
#
_symmetry.space_group_name_H-M   'P 1'
#
loop_
_entity.id
_entity.type
_entity.pdbx_description
1 polymer ?
#
loop_
_entity_poly.entity_id
_entity_poly.type
_entity_poly.pdbx_seq_one_letter_code
_entity_poly.pdbx_strand_id
1 'polypeptide(L)' 'MRVLLDENLPHHLRTLIPDHEIRTVAFQGWKAFSSGLLLDAAEEAGFDVFITADQGIPYQQNLEGRKTRYRNPEQQRA' A
#
# COMPACT_ATOMS: atom_id res chain seq x y z
N MET A 1 -4.22 0.44 13.31
CA MET A 1 -3.66 -0.39 12.22
C MET A 1 -2.53 0.38 11.54
N ARG A 2 -1.57 -0.33 10.94
CA ARG A 2 -0.45 0.21 10.17
C ARG A 2 -0.80 0.23 8.69
N VAL A 3 -0.75 1.41 8.09
CA VAL A 3 -1.10 1.64 6.69
C VAL A 3 0.13 2.14 5.94
N LEU A 4 0.48 1.47 4.85
CA LEU A 4 1.51 1.92 3.92
C LEU A 4 0.84 2.58 2.72
N LEU A 5 1.23 3.83 2.45
CA LEU A 5 0.82 4.59 1.27
C LEU A 5 1.93 4.56 0.22
N ASP A 6 1.55 4.21 -1.00
CA ASP A 6 2.43 4.32 -2.15
C ASP A 6 2.79 5.78 -2.49
N GLU A 7 3.88 5.98 -3.22
CA GLU A 7 4.34 7.32 -3.64
C GLU A 7 3.45 7.97 -4.70
N ASN A 8 2.66 7.16 -5.41
CA ASN A 8 1.67 7.62 -6.37
C ASN A 8 0.42 8.23 -5.71
N LEU A 9 0.32 8.17 -4.38
CA LEU A 9 -0.82 8.70 -3.63
C LEU A 9 -0.55 10.09 -3.03
N PRO A 10 -1.55 10.99 -3.02
CA PRO A 10 -1.41 12.28 -2.38
C PRO A 10 -1.12 12.16 -0.88
N HIS A 11 -0.12 12.92 -0.40
CA HIS A 11 0.25 12.90 1.02
C HIS A 11 -0.88 13.34 1.98
N HIS A 12 -1.84 14.14 1.50
CA HIS A 12 -2.97 14.57 2.31
C HIS A 12 -3.90 13.42 2.72
N LEU A 13 -3.85 12.27 2.05
CA LEU A 13 -4.64 11.09 2.47
C LEU A 13 -4.27 10.63 3.89
N ARG A 14 -3.07 10.96 4.37
CA ARG A 14 -2.65 10.69 5.75
C ARG A 14 -3.56 11.37 6.79
N THR A 15 -4.13 12.53 6.48
CA THR A 15 -5.00 13.25 7.41
C THR A 15 -6.43 12.74 7.39
N LEU A 16 -6.80 11.92 6.40
CA LEU A 16 -8.15 11.39 6.24
C LEU A 16 -8.38 10.05 6.97
N ILE A 17 -7.32 9.43 7.48
CA ILE A 17 -7.40 8.16 8.22
C ILE A 17 -6.90 8.41 9.65
N PRO A 18 -7.71 9.09 10.50
CA PRO A 18 -7.36 9.29 11.89
C PRO A 18 -7.23 7.93 12.62
N ASP A 19 -6.49 7.91 13.73
CA ASP A 19 -6.28 6.73 14.60
C ASP A 19 -5.46 5.57 14.00
N HIS A 20 -4.78 5.79 12.86
CA HIS A 20 -3.96 4.78 12.18
C HIS A 20 -2.51 5.26 12.03
N GLU A 21 -1.54 4.35 12.14
CA GLU A 21 -0.14 4.67 11.85
C GLU A 21 0.07 4.62 10.34
N ILE A 22 0.26 5.78 9.72
CA ILE A 22 0.40 5.88 8.27
C ILE A 22 1.84 6.22 7.90
N ARG A 23 2.48 5.36 7.11
CA ARG A 23 3.81 5.58 6.53
C ARG A 23 3.68 5.66 5.01
N THR A 24 4.60 6.35 4.35
CA THR A 24 4.73 6.23 2.88
C THR A 24 5.93 5.38 2.53
N VAL A 25 5.88 4.77 1.34
CA VAL A 25 7.01 4.12 0.68
C VAL A 25 8.25 5.02 0.70
N ALA A 26 8.07 6.32 0.41
CA ALA A 26 9.14 7.31 0.48
C ALA A 26 9.74 7.47 1.88
N PHE A 27 8.91 7.45 2.93
CA PHE A 27 9.37 7.58 4.31
C PHE A 27 10.14 6.33 4.77
N GLN A 28 9.76 5.15 4.29
CA GLN A 28 10.47 3.89 4.55
C GLN A 28 11.76 3.74 3.73
N GLY A 29 12.05 4.66 2.81
CA GLY A 29 13.21 4.57 1.90
C GLY A 29 13.01 3.56 0.76
N TRP A 30 11.77 3.15 0.48
CA TRP A 30 11.44 2.08 -0.47
C TRP A 30 11.09 2.58 -1.88
N LYS A 31 11.42 3.83 -2.24
CA LYS A 31 11.08 4.41 -3.55
C LYS A 31 11.59 3.60 -4.75
N ALA A 32 12.68 2.86 -4.60
CA ALA A 32 13.28 2.08 -5.67
C ALA A 32 12.72 0.64 -5.75
N PHE A 33 11.78 0.28 -4.88
CA PHE A 33 11.26 -1.08 -4.82
C PHE A 33 10.19 -1.26 -5.90
N SER A 34 10.19 -2.42 -6.56
CA SER A 34 9.12 -2.80 -7.47
C SER A 34 7.83 -3.09 -6.70
N SER A 35 6.66 -2.97 -7.35
CA SER A 35 5.36 -3.16 -6.70
C SER A 35 5.22 -4.51 -5.98
N GLY A 36 5.84 -5.58 -6.49
CA GLY A 36 5.90 -6.88 -5.82
C GLY A 36 6.76 -6.87 -4.55
N LEU A 37 7.93 -6.23 -4.60
CA LEU A 37 8.82 -6.08 -3.45
C LEU A 37 8.22 -5.17 -2.37
N LEU A 38 7.43 -4.17 -2.77
CA LEU A 38 6.69 -3.31 -1.83
C LEU A 38 5.65 -4.09 -1.03
N LEU A 39 4.96 -5.04 -1.65
CA LEU A 39 4.01 -5.91 -0.97
C LEU A 39 4.71 -6.78 0.07
N ASP A 40 5.79 -7.46 -0.32
CA ASP A 40 6.55 -8.31 0.60
C ASP A 40 7.16 -7.49 1.75
N ALA A 41 7.75 -6.34 1.45
CA ALA A 41 8.29 -5.43 2.45
C ALA A 41 7.21 -4.87 3.39
N ALA A 42 5.99 -4.62 2.87
CA ALA A 42 4.86 -4.21 3.69
C ALA A 42 4.43 -5.33 4.65
N GLU A 43 4.35 -6.57 4.19
CA GLU A 43 4.02 -7.72 5.05
C GLU A 43 5.09 -7.92 6.13
N GLU A 44 6.36 -7.90 5.75
CA GLU A 44 7.51 -8.13 6.64
C GLU A 44 7.63 -7.04 7.72
N ALA A 45 7.37 -5.78 7.36
CA ALA A 45 7.34 -4.67 8.31
C ALA A 45 6.06 -4.62 9.17
N GLY A 46 5.13 -5.54 8.96
CA GLY A 46 3.88 -5.66 9.72
C GLY A 46 2.87 -4.56 9.42
N PHE A 47 2.79 -4.12 8.16
CA PHE A 47 1.69 -3.27 7.71
C PHE A 47 0.44 -4.11 7.48
N ASP A 48 -0.69 -3.65 8.03
CA ASP A 48 -1.98 -4.32 7.89
C ASP A 48 -2.61 -4.06 6.51
N VAL A 49 -2.32 -2.89 5.93
CA VAL A 49 -2.92 -2.39 4.69
C VAL A 49 -1.86 -1.69 3.84
N PHE A 50 -1.78 -2.05 2.56
CA PHE A 50 -1.05 -1.31 1.55
C PHE A 50 -2.05 -0.66 0.58
N ILE A 51 -1.97 0.66 0.44
CA ILE A 51 -2.80 1.44 -0.47
C ILE A 51 -1.92 1.94 -1.60
N THR A 52 -2.33 1.65 -2.83
CA THR A 52 -1.69 2.14 -4.05
C THR A 52 -2.75 2.53 -5.07
N ALA A 53 -2.40 3.43 -5.99
CA ALA A 53 -3.17 3.71 -7.21
C ALA A 53 -2.67 2.89 -8.41
N ASP A 54 -1.60 2.09 -8.25
CA ASP A 54 -1.08 1.20 -9.28
C ASP A 54 -2.07 0.06 -9.55
N GLN A 55 -2.77 0.16 -10.69
CA GLN A 55 -3.71 -0.84 -11.18
C GLN A 55 -3.02 -2.11 -11.72
N GLY A 56 -1.68 -2.09 -11.87
CA GLY A 56 -0.90 -3.21 -12.38
C GLY A 56 -0.63 -4.30 -11.35
N ILE A 57 -0.76 -4.01 -10.04
CA ILE A 57 -0.47 -4.95 -8.97
C ILE A 57 -1.25 -6.27 -9.07
N PRO A 58 -2.58 -6.28 -9.31
CA PRO A 58 -3.34 -7.53 -9.47
C PRO A 58 -2.94 -8.33 -10.70
N TYR A 59 -2.40 -7.67 -11.73
CA TYR A 59 -2.03 -8.28 -13.01
C TYR A 59 -0.57 -8.78 -13.03
N GLN A 60 0.31 -8.20 -12.20
CA GLN A 60 1.73 -8.60 -12.11
C GLN A 60 2.05 -9.52 -10.92
N GLN A 61 1.12 -9.71 -9.98
CA GLN A 61 1.34 -10.50 -8.78
C GLN A 61 0.18 -11.48 -8.59
N ASN A 62 0.49 -12.77 -8.40
CA ASN A 62 -0.51 -13.73 -7.97
C ASN A 62 -0.91 -13.40 -6.52
N LEU A 63 -2.07 -12.77 -6.32
CA LEU A 63 -2.53 -12.29 -5.01
C LEU A 63 -3.15 -13.41 -4.14
N GLU A 64 -3.28 -14.64 -4.66
CA GLU A 64 -3.78 -15.77 -3.90
C GLU A 64 -2.84 -16.14 -2.73
N GLY A 65 -3.33 -16.00 -1.49
CA GLY A 65 -2.66 -16.48 -0.27
C GLY A 65 -1.88 -15.43 0.53
N ARG A 66 -1.83 -14.16 0.10
CA ARG A 66 -1.16 -13.10 0.89
C ARG A 66 -2.00 -12.65 2.09
N LYS A 67 -1.32 -12.32 3.19
CA LYS A 67 -1.95 -11.91 4.46
C LYS A 67 -2.37 -10.44 4.44
N THR A 68 -1.67 -9.62 3.67
CA THR A 68 -1.91 -8.18 3.59
C THR A 68 -3.06 -7.89 2.64
N ARG A 69 -4.07 -7.16 3.11
CA ARG A 69 -5.21 -6.78 2.29
C ARG A 69 -4.82 -5.64 1.34
N TYR A 70 -4.81 -5.93 0.04
CA TYR A 70 -4.75 -4.93 -1.02
C TYR A 70 -6.08 -4.17 -1.13
N ARG A 71 -6.03 -2.82 -1.17
CA ARG A 71 -7.19 -1.98 -1.49
C ARG A 71 -6.82 -0.90 -2.49
N ASN A 72 -7.51 -0.90 -3.62
CA ASN A 72 -7.44 0.17 -4.60
C ASN A 72 -8.56 1.22 -4.33
N PRO A 73 -8.22 2.51 -4.13
CA PRO A 73 -9.21 3.56 -3.88
C PRO A 73 -10.15 3.84 -5.06
N GLU A 74 -9.71 3.65 -6.30
CA GLU A 74 -10.53 3.95 -7.49
C GLU A 74 -11.60 2.88 -7.75
N GLN A 75 -11.39 1.65 -7.27
CA GLN A 75 -12.37 0.56 -7.41
C GLN A 75 -13.53 0.64 -6.39
N GLN A 76 -13.50 1.58 -5.45
CA GLN A 76 -14.59 1.81 -4.48
C GLN A 76 -15.64 2.82 -4.96
N ARG A 77 -15.59 3.25 -6.23
CA ARG A 77 -16.69 3.98 -6.87
C ARG A 77 -17.67 3.00 -7.52
N ALA A 78 -18.51 2.39 -6.70
CA ALA A 78 -19.74 1.70 -7.10
C ALA A 78 -20.82 1.97 -6.06
#